data_AF-A0A165HXL4-F1
#
_entry.id   AF-A0A165HXL4-F1
#
_cell.length_a   1.000
_cell.length_b   1.000
_cell.length_c   1.000
_cell.angle_alpha   90.00
_cell.angle_beta   90.00
_cell.angle_gamma   90.00
#
_symmetry.space_group_name_H-M   'P 1'
#
loop_
_entity.id
_entity.type
_entity.pdbx_description
1 polymer ?
#
loop_
_entity_poly.entity_id
_entity_poly.type
_entity_poly.pdbx_seq_one_letter_code
_entity_poly.pdbx_strand_id
1 'polypeptide(L)'
;MLKAHTGYVLRFLQCIKTRQLRRFSIRIDDGAVAEARDIIRLIASRWPDLLSMSIELGDSHRNEDLERTTINHADLAPLTCCRHLQNLGVLGAALVLELSDSLIADLAAACPEMESLYLVDGEPGQRRLLPSSQLQLTAISLVHLAKGCTKLKYVGLAVQYTESAMDAALVETKTGEDIASRLTGLDLCTSIIDNVPRCAALLTQLFPYLATIDCAPMAFWSREMYDRLQQIDSTTEAARVQNVEMLISELGVQREGRMATVPSARARLERTSGVQGVQL
;
A
#
# COMPACT_ATOMS: atom_id res chain seq x y z
N MET A 1 -31.00 1.41 -3.34
CA MET A 1 -31.45 0.05 -2.95
C MET A 1 -30.27 -0.87 -3.21
N LEU A 2 -29.42 -1.08 -2.21
CA LEU A 2 -28.23 -1.93 -2.31
C LEU A 2 -28.69 -3.36 -2.65
N LYS A 3 -28.42 -3.84 -3.87
CA LYS A 3 -28.52 -5.27 -4.20
C LYS A 3 -27.31 -5.97 -3.59
N ALA A 4 -27.26 -6.02 -2.26
CA ALA A 4 -26.30 -6.84 -1.55
C ALA A 4 -26.69 -8.31 -1.78
N HIS A 5 -25.81 -9.07 -2.43
CA HIS A 5 -25.99 -10.51 -2.60
C HIS A 5 -26.23 -11.16 -1.22
N THR A 6 -27.38 -11.81 -1.07
CA THR A 6 -27.97 -12.22 0.20
C THR A 6 -27.08 -13.13 1.06
N GLY A 7 -26.13 -13.86 0.45
CA GLY A 7 -25.19 -14.73 1.15
C GLY A 7 -24.10 -13.99 1.95
N TYR A 8 -23.68 -12.80 1.51
CA TYR A 8 -22.58 -12.04 2.10
C TYR A 8 -23.03 -11.27 3.33
N VAL A 9 -24.24 -10.68 3.24
CA VAL A 9 -24.93 -10.06 4.37
C VAL A 9 -25.14 -11.09 5.48
N LEU A 10 -25.50 -12.33 5.15
CA LEU A 10 -25.69 -13.38 6.16
C LEU A 10 -24.39 -13.77 6.88
N ARG A 11 -23.25 -13.93 6.19
CA ARG A 11 -21.95 -14.20 6.85
C ARG A 11 -21.45 -13.01 7.65
N PHE A 12 -21.62 -11.80 7.15
CA PHE A 12 -21.28 -10.57 7.87
C PHE A 12 -22.14 -10.43 9.15
N LEU A 13 -23.46 -10.63 9.04
CA LEU A 13 -24.38 -10.64 10.18
C LEU A 13 -24.08 -11.78 11.17
N GLN A 14 -23.62 -12.94 10.69
CA GLN A 14 -23.20 -14.04 11.56
C GLN A 14 -21.89 -13.71 12.31
N CYS A 15 -20.92 -13.06 11.66
CA CYS A 15 -19.69 -12.56 12.31
C CYS A 15 -19.99 -11.46 13.33
N ILE A 16 -20.99 -10.60 13.05
CA ILE A 16 -21.52 -9.62 14.02
C ILE A 16 -22.10 -10.34 15.25
N LYS A 17 -22.83 -11.44 15.06
CA LYS A 17 -23.38 -12.22 16.18
C LYS A 17 -22.30 -12.94 17.00
N THR A 18 -21.24 -13.45 16.36
CA THR A 18 -20.21 -14.27 17.04
C THR A 18 -19.04 -13.46 17.58
N ARG A 19 -18.89 -12.17 17.21
CA ARG A 19 -17.72 -11.33 17.52
C ARG A 19 -16.37 -11.93 17.10
N GLN A 20 -16.36 -12.91 16.19
CA GLN A 20 -15.16 -13.63 15.78
C GLN A 20 -14.71 -13.26 14.36
N LEU A 21 -14.76 -11.98 14.00
CA LEU A 21 -14.21 -11.54 12.72
C LEU A 21 -12.68 -11.45 12.85
N ARG A 22 -11.99 -12.47 12.33
CA ARG A 22 -10.52 -12.47 12.28
C ARG A 22 -9.99 -11.86 10.99
N ARG A 23 -10.77 -11.89 9.91
CA ARG A 23 -10.34 -11.43 8.59
C ARG A 23 -11.50 -10.76 7.88
N PHE A 24 -11.22 -9.63 7.24
CA PHE A 24 -12.19 -8.86 6.49
C PHE A 24 -11.59 -8.47 5.14
N SER A 25 -12.33 -8.73 4.07
CA SER A 25 -11.97 -8.29 2.72
C SER A 25 -13.23 -7.86 1.99
N ILE A 26 -13.21 -6.68 1.39
CA ILE A 26 -14.30 -6.15 0.60
C ILE A 26 -13.77 -5.45 -0.66
N ARG A 27 -14.54 -5.58 -1.73
CA ARG A 27 -14.37 -4.81 -2.95
C ARG A 27 -15.62 -3.93 -3.15
N ILE A 28 -15.43 -2.66 -3.49
CA ILE A 28 -16.48 -1.66 -3.67
C ILE A 28 -16.39 -1.13 -5.10
N ASP A 29 -17.30 -1.55 -5.98
CA ASP A 29 -17.20 -1.28 -7.44
C ASP A 29 -17.99 -0.03 -7.91
N ASP A 30 -18.94 0.51 -7.12
CA ASP A 30 -19.94 1.49 -7.61
C ASP A 30 -20.06 2.77 -6.74
N GLY A 31 -18.99 3.57 -6.62
CA GLY A 31 -19.08 4.95 -6.11
C GLY A 31 -19.62 5.12 -4.68
N ALA A 32 -19.79 4.04 -3.92
CA ALA A 32 -20.20 4.06 -2.52
C ALA A 32 -18.99 4.39 -1.60
N VAL A 33 -18.35 5.50 -1.94
CA VAL A 33 -17.10 6.04 -1.44
C VAL A 33 -17.12 6.32 0.07
N ALA A 34 -18.23 6.84 0.58
CA ALA A 34 -18.43 7.07 2.01
C ALA A 34 -18.42 5.76 2.83
N GLU A 35 -18.75 4.63 2.20
CA GLU A 35 -18.85 3.34 2.88
C GLU A 35 -17.47 2.83 3.32
N ALA A 36 -16.39 3.12 2.60
CA ALA A 36 -15.05 2.64 2.96
C ALA A 36 -14.60 3.17 4.34
N ARG A 37 -14.78 4.47 4.60
CA ARG A 37 -14.42 5.12 5.87
C ARG A 37 -15.25 4.55 7.03
N ASP A 38 -16.56 4.41 6.81
CA ASP A 38 -17.48 3.88 7.82
C ASP A 38 -17.23 2.40 8.10
N ILE A 39 -16.88 1.62 7.08
CA ILE A 39 -16.44 0.23 7.22
C ILE A 39 -15.17 0.15 8.07
N ILE A 40 -14.15 0.96 7.80
CA ILE A 40 -12.91 0.97 8.61
C ILE A 40 -13.22 1.25 10.08
N ARG A 41 -13.98 2.31 10.37
CA ARG A 41 -14.36 2.68 11.74
C ARG A 41 -15.19 1.59 12.42
N LEU A 42 -16.18 1.03 11.71
CA LEU A 42 -17.02 -0.04 12.22
C LEU A 42 -16.19 -1.29 12.54
N ILE A 43 -15.30 -1.68 11.62
CA ILE A 43 -14.48 -2.88 11.76
C ILE A 43 -13.53 -2.72 12.96
N ALA A 44 -12.79 -1.62 13.00
CA ALA A 44 -11.84 -1.33 14.07
C ALA A 44 -12.51 -1.26 15.46
N SER A 45 -13.69 -0.65 15.56
CA SER A 45 -14.39 -0.49 16.86
C SER A 45 -15.03 -1.79 17.38
N ARG A 46 -15.37 -2.72 16.49
CA ARG A 46 -16.10 -3.95 16.85
C ARG A 46 -15.21 -5.18 16.99
N TRP A 47 -14.07 -5.21 16.29
CA TRP A 47 -13.17 -6.36 16.26
C TRP A 47 -11.71 -5.93 16.45
N PRO A 48 -11.30 -5.58 17.69
CA PRO A 48 -9.90 -5.25 18.00
C PRO A 48 -8.94 -6.44 17.78
N ASP A 49 -9.46 -7.66 17.72
CA ASP A 49 -8.69 -8.89 17.48
C ASP A 49 -8.58 -9.27 15.99
N LEU A 50 -8.88 -8.33 15.09
CA LEU A 50 -8.77 -8.49 13.65
C LEU A 50 -7.32 -8.78 13.26
N LEU A 51 -7.11 -9.81 12.44
CA LEU A 51 -5.79 -10.21 11.92
C LEU A 51 -5.52 -9.69 10.52
N SER A 52 -6.56 -9.48 9.71
CA SER A 52 -6.40 -9.06 8.32
C SER A 52 -7.56 -8.19 7.86
N MET A 53 -7.24 -7.09 7.20
CA MET A 53 -8.19 -6.19 6.58
C MET A 53 -7.74 -5.84 5.16
N SER A 54 -8.65 -5.95 4.19
CA SER A 54 -8.45 -5.49 2.82
C SER A 54 -9.67 -4.72 2.33
N ILE A 55 -9.46 -3.54 1.77
CA ILE A 55 -10.46 -2.77 1.04
C ILE A 55 -9.91 -2.50 -0.35
N GLU A 56 -10.66 -2.92 -1.36
CA GLU A 56 -10.38 -2.66 -2.77
C GLU A 56 -11.47 -1.75 -3.33
N LEU A 57 -11.10 -0.57 -3.82
CA LEU A 57 -12.01 0.35 -4.50
C LEU A 57 -11.90 0.11 -6.01
N GLY A 58 -12.94 -0.48 -6.59
CA GLY A 58 -13.01 -0.80 -8.01
C GLY A 58 -13.12 0.42 -8.90
N ASP A 59 -12.74 0.26 -10.16
CA ASP A 59 -12.91 1.27 -11.19
C ASP A 59 -14.38 1.30 -11.60
N SER A 60 -15.10 2.40 -11.32
CA SER A 60 -16.47 2.55 -11.81
C SER A 60 -16.42 2.72 -13.33
N HIS A 61 -16.50 1.61 -14.04
CA HIS A 61 -16.64 1.59 -15.48
C HIS A 61 -17.92 2.39 -15.84
N ARG A 62 -17.80 3.66 -16.24
CA ARG A 62 -18.50 4.23 -17.42
C ARG A 62 -18.54 5.74 -17.60
N ASN A 63 -18.11 6.63 -16.71
CA ASN A 63 -18.22 8.08 -16.97
C ASN A 63 -17.03 8.89 -16.44
N GLU A 64 -16.71 9.96 -17.17
CA GLU A 64 -15.47 10.75 -17.08
C GLU A 64 -15.27 11.57 -15.79
N ASP A 65 -16.19 11.48 -14.83
CA ASP A 65 -16.09 12.10 -13.50
C ASP A 65 -16.16 11.04 -12.39
N LEU A 66 -15.06 10.30 -12.19
CA LEU A 66 -14.92 9.43 -11.03
C LEU A 66 -14.85 10.29 -9.76
N GLU A 67 -15.89 10.22 -8.93
CA GLU A 67 -15.82 10.71 -7.55
C GLU A 67 -14.72 9.94 -6.82
N ARG A 68 -13.61 10.62 -6.53
CA ARG A 68 -12.48 10.02 -5.82
C ARG A 68 -12.77 9.90 -4.33
N THR A 69 -12.38 8.77 -3.76
CA THR A 69 -12.45 8.51 -2.33
C THR A 69 -11.17 8.93 -1.65
N THR A 70 -11.17 10.06 -0.96
CA THR A 70 -10.03 10.37 -0.08
C THR A 70 -10.11 9.52 1.19
N ILE A 71 -9.09 8.75 1.51
CA ILE A 71 -8.88 8.18 2.85
C ILE A 71 -7.74 8.97 3.48
N ASN A 72 -8.01 9.59 4.63
CA ASN A 72 -7.04 10.41 5.33
C ASN A 72 -6.59 9.77 6.65
N HIS A 73 -5.72 10.49 7.37
CA HIS A 73 -5.25 10.09 8.71
C HIS A 73 -6.37 9.65 9.66
N ALA A 74 -7.44 10.45 9.80
CA ALA A 74 -8.51 10.19 10.77
C ALA A 74 -9.33 8.94 10.42
N ASP A 75 -9.35 8.54 9.15
CA ASP A 75 -10.07 7.36 8.70
C ASP A 75 -9.34 6.06 9.05
N LEU A 76 -8.00 6.06 9.02
CA LEU A 76 -7.17 4.89 9.35
C LEU A 76 -6.73 4.83 10.82
N ALA A 77 -6.71 5.96 11.54
CA ALA A 77 -6.34 6.03 12.95
C ALA A 77 -7.06 4.99 13.86
N PRO A 78 -8.35 4.65 13.67
CA PRO A 78 -9.02 3.62 14.46
C PRO A 78 -8.34 2.24 14.41
N LEU A 79 -7.63 1.92 13.32
CA LEU A 79 -6.94 0.62 13.17
C LEU A 79 -5.77 0.44 14.14
N THR A 80 -5.31 1.51 14.81
CA THR A 80 -4.35 1.42 15.92
C THR A 80 -4.90 0.67 17.15
N CYS A 81 -6.22 0.45 17.21
CA CYS A 81 -6.81 -0.42 18.23
C CYS A 81 -6.64 -1.92 17.92
N CYS A 82 -6.30 -2.28 16.68
CA CYS A 82 -6.21 -3.65 16.20
C CYS A 82 -4.81 -4.25 16.40
N ARG A 83 -4.40 -4.47 17.65
CA ARG A 83 -3.00 -4.86 18.00
C ARG A 83 -2.50 -6.16 17.37
N HIS A 84 -3.42 -7.02 16.95
CA HIS A 84 -3.11 -8.30 16.31
C HIS A 84 -3.17 -8.24 14.77
N LEU A 85 -3.32 -7.04 14.19
CA LEU A 85 -3.40 -6.86 12.75
C LEU A 85 -2.09 -7.28 12.10
N GLN A 86 -2.16 -8.35 11.31
CA GLN A 86 -1.05 -8.91 10.54
C GLN A 86 -1.04 -8.37 9.12
N ASN A 87 -2.19 -8.04 8.56
CA ASN A 87 -2.26 -7.57 7.19
C ASN A 87 -3.25 -6.42 7.03
N LEU A 88 -2.81 -5.35 6.37
CA LEU A 88 -3.63 -4.20 6.04
C LEU A 88 -3.45 -3.84 4.57
N GLY A 89 -4.55 -3.85 3.81
CA GLY A 89 -4.60 -3.42 2.42
C GLY A 89 -5.72 -2.40 2.21
N VAL A 90 -5.38 -1.23 1.67
CA VAL A 90 -6.34 -0.25 1.16
C VAL A 90 -5.81 0.20 -0.20
N LEU A 91 -6.48 -0.19 -1.26
CA LEU A 91 -6.04 0.02 -2.64
C LEU A 91 -7.21 0.24 -3.58
N GLY A 92 -6.97 0.84 -4.74
CA GLY A 92 -7.99 0.97 -5.77
C GLY A 92 -7.84 2.17 -6.69
N ALA A 93 -8.37 2.06 -7.90
CA ALA A 93 -8.27 3.09 -8.94
C ALA A 93 -8.95 4.42 -8.58
N ALA A 94 -9.97 4.38 -7.70
CA ALA A 94 -10.74 5.53 -7.25
C ALA A 94 -10.32 6.04 -5.86
N LEU A 95 -9.23 5.50 -5.30
CA LEU A 95 -8.72 5.89 -3.98
C LEU A 95 -7.83 7.13 -4.10
N VAL A 96 -7.83 8.00 -3.09
CA VAL A 96 -6.81 9.04 -2.86
C VAL A 96 -6.33 8.89 -1.42
N LEU A 97 -5.03 8.74 -1.21
CA LEU A 97 -4.46 8.57 0.12
C LEU A 97 -3.79 9.86 0.61
N GLU A 98 -4.35 10.45 1.66
CA GLU A 98 -3.79 11.62 2.35
C GLU A 98 -3.26 11.22 3.73
N LEU A 99 -2.07 10.63 3.75
CA LEU A 99 -1.47 10.02 4.94
C LEU A 99 -0.22 10.77 5.37
N SER A 100 -0.02 10.88 6.68
CA SER A 100 1.17 11.51 7.27
C SER A 100 2.14 10.48 7.85
N ASP A 101 3.43 10.84 7.94
CA ASP A 101 4.45 10.01 8.59
C ASP A 101 4.07 9.63 10.03
N SER A 102 3.40 10.54 10.76
CA SER A 102 2.88 10.28 12.10
C SER A 102 1.86 9.15 12.16
N LEU A 103 0.98 9.03 11.17
CA LEU A 103 0.03 7.90 11.11
C LEU A 103 0.76 6.58 10.97
N ILE A 104 1.77 6.53 10.09
CA ILE A 104 2.55 5.33 9.84
C ILE A 104 3.32 4.95 11.10
N ALA A 105 3.87 5.92 11.83
CA ALA A 105 4.47 5.71 13.14
C ALA A 105 3.47 5.11 14.16
N ASP A 106 2.27 5.68 14.26
CA ASP A 106 1.24 5.20 15.18
C ASP A 106 0.78 3.78 14.82
N LEU A 107 0.57 3.49 13.54
CA LEU A 107 0.23 2.15 13.06
C LEU A 107 1.35 1.14 13.33
N ALA A 108 2.61 1.50 13.08
CA ALA A 108 3.74 0.63 13.33
C ALA A 108 3.91 0.31 14.82
N ALA A 109 3.70 1.30 15.69
CA ALA A 109 3.75 1.11 17.13
C ALA A 109 2.57 0.28 17.67
N ALA A 110 1.38 0.48 17.10
CA ALA A 110 0.17 -0.19 17.54
C ALA A 110 0.05 -1.64 17.05
N CYS A 111 0.61 -1.96 15.88
CA CYS A 111 0.43 -3.23 15.18
C CYS A 111 1.79 -3.92 14.94
N PRO A 112 2.55 -4.30 15.99
CA PRO A 112 3.89 -4.86 15.84
C PRO A 112 3.93 -6.25 15.16
N GLU A 113 2.77 -6.91 15.08
CA GLU A 113 2.58 -8.21 14.44
C GLU A 113 2.34 -8.10 12.93
N MET A 114 2.39 -6.90 12.36
CA MET A 114 2.13 -6.67 10.94
C MET A 114 3.16 -7.37 10.05
N GLU A 115 2.66 -8.20 9.13
CA GLU A 115 3.41 -8.90 8.10
C GLU A 115 3.28 -8.24 6.73
N SER A 116 2.15 -7.58 6.45
CA SER A 116 1.91 -6.91 5.16
C SER A 116 1.19 -5.58 5.34
N LEU A 117 1.72 -4.52 4.73
CA LEU A 117 1.07 -3.22 4.62
C LEU A 117 0.97 -2.82 3.16
N TYR A 118 -0.22 -2.46 2.68
CA TYR A 118 -0.42 -2.04 1.30
C TYR A 118 -1.39 -0.87 1.26
N LEU A 119 -0.86 0.34 1.22
CA LEU A 119 -1.59 1.60 1.15
C LEU A 119 -1.17 2.29 -0.15
N VAL A 120 -1.84 1.92 -1.24
CA VAL A 120 -1.48 2.34 -2.60
C VAL A 120 -2.67 3.02 -3.25
N ASP A 121 -2.46 4.26 -3.66
CA ASP A 121 -3.38 5.00 -4.53
C ASP A 121 -3.30 4.42 -5.95
N GLY A 122 -4.45 4.09 -6.54
CA GLY A 122 -4.53 3.44 -7.83
C GLY A 122 -4.58 1.91 -7.77
N GLU A 123 -4.89 1.29 -8.92
CA GLU A 123 -4.54 -0.12 -9.12
C GLU A 123 -3.02 -0.24 -9.33
N PRO A 124 -2.36 -1.29 -8.82
CA PRO A 124 -0.97 -1.57 -9.15
C PRO A 124 -0.76 -1.57 -10.68
N GLY A 125 0.01 -0.62 -11.19
CA GLY A 125 0.30 -0.46 -12.61
C GLY A 125 -0.65 0.43 -13.43
N GLN A 126 -1.70 1.02 -12.83
CA GLN A 126 -2.49 2.05 -13.50
C GLN A 126 -2.00 3.46 -13.17
N ARG A 127 -1.74 4.25 -14.21
CA ARG A 127 -1.57 5.70 -14.13
C ARG A 127 -2.93 6.38 -14.20
N ARG A 128 -3.25 7.20 -13.21
CA ARG A 128 -3.96 8.47 -13.46
C ARG A 128 -3.17 9.56 -12.77
N LEU A 129 -2.83 10.60 -13.53
CA LEU A 129 -1.98 11.73 -13.13
C LEU A 129 -2.49 12.34 -11.82
N LEU A 130 -1.95 11.91 -10.69
CA LEU A 130 -2.03 12.69 -9.47
C LEU A 130 -0.90 13.71 -9.51
N PRO A 131 -1.18 14.98 -9.19
CA PRO A 131 -0.12 15.94 -8.99
C PRO A 131 0.83 15.39 -7.91
N SER A 132 2.12 15.34 -8.25
CA SER A 132 3.24 14.93 -7.38
C SER A 132 3.36 15.75 -6.08
N SER A 133 2.57 16.80 -5.92
CA SER A 133 2.61 17.76 -4.80
C SER A 133 1.85 17.33 -3.54
N GLN A 134 1.29 16.12 -3.48
CA GLN A 134 0.49 15.67 -2.33
C GLN A 134 1.04 14.45 -1.57
N LEU A 135 2.18 13.90 -1.98
CA LEU A 135 2.84 12.84 -1.20
C LEU A 135 3.39 13.43 0.10
N GLN A 136 2.68 13.18 1.20
CA GLN A 136 3.06 13.63 2.55
C GLN A 136 3.97 12.63 3.28
N LEU A 137 4.15 11.43 2.73
CA LEU A 137 4.98 10.40 3.32
C LEU A 137 6.42 10.52 2.83
N THR A 138 7.35 10.53 3.78
CA THR A 138 8.78 10.60 3.50
C THR A 138 9.46 9.27 3.82
N ALA A 139 10.78 9.20 3.60
CA ALA A 139 11.58 8.04 3.96
C ALA A 139 11.48 7.65 5.45
N ILE A 140 11.12 8.59 6.34
CA ILE A 140 10.92 8.30 7.78
C ILE A 140 9.80 7.29 8.02
N SER A 141 8.77 7.24 7.18
CA SER A 141 7.70 6.24 7.28
C SER A 141 8.24 4.81 7.21
N LEU A 142 9.24 4.58 6.34
CA LEU A 142 9.90 3.27 6.24
C LEU A 142 10.73 2.96 7.48
N VAL A 143 11.37 3.96 8.09
CA VAL A 143 12.11 3.79 9.36
C VAL A 143 11.16 3.36 10.48
N HIS A 144 10.00 4.01 10.60
CA HIS A 144 9.00 3.65 11.59
C HIS A 144 8.50 2.21 11.42
N LEU A 145 8.21 1.80 10.18
CA LEU A 145 7.79 0.43 9.87
C LEU A 145 8.88 -0.59 10.18
N ALA A 146 10.14 -0.30 9.82
CA ALA A 146 11.27 -1.19 10.08
C ALA A 146 11.48 -1.43 11.59
N LYS A 147 11.24 -0.39 12.41
CA LYS A 147 11.39 -0.47 13.87
C LYS A 147 10.18 -1.09 14.57
N GLY A 148 8.96 -0.70 14.18
CA GLY A 148 7.73 -1.13 14.85
C GLY A 148 7.26 -2.53 14.42
N CYS A 149 7.46 -2.89 13.15
CA CYS A 149 6.90 -4.10 12.54
C CYS A 149 8.00 -5.08 12.12
N THR A 150 8.67 -5.72 13.08
CA THR A 150 9.80 -6.64 12.78
C THR A 150 9.41 -7.87 11.95
N LYS A 151 8.12 -8.21 11.89
CA LYS A 151 7.58 -9.33 11.09
C LYS A 151 7.17 -8.93 9.67
N LEU A 152 7.31 -7.65 9.31
CA LEU A 152 6.89 -7.11 8.03
C LEU A 152 7.67 -7.78 6.90
N LYS A 153 6.95 -8.31 5.91
CA LYS A 153 7.47 -9.01 4.72
C LYS A 153 7.23 -8.22 3.45
N TYR A 154 6.11 -7.50 3.39
CA TYR A 154 5.68 -6.74 2.22
C TYR A 154 5.17 -5.35 2.59
N VAL A 155 5.65 -4.34 1.86
CA VAL A 155 5.17 -2.96 1.96
C VAL A 155 4.85 -2.45 0.57
N GLY A 156 3.65 -1.91 0.38
CA GLY A 156 3.33 -1.00 -0.70
C GLY A 156 2.92 0.34 -0.13
N LEU A 157 3.76 1.33 -0.34
CA LEU A 157 3.60 2.67 0.22
C LEU A 157 4.30 3.67 -0.70
N ALA A 158 3.54 4.66 -1.17
CA ALA A 158 4.11 5.76 -1.92
C ALA A 158 4.89 6.67 -0.96
N VAL A 159 6.20 6.76 -1.13
CA VAL A 159 7.08 7.60 -0.31
C VAL A 159 7.85 8.57 -1.18
N GLN A 160 8.13 9.76 -0.65
CA GLN A 160 9.03 10.72 -1.26
C GLN A 160 10.43 10.55 -0.67
N TYR A 161 11.40 10.31 -1.55
CA TYR A 161 12.82 10.24 -1.23
C TYR A 161 13.55 11.37 -1.97
N THR A 162 13.96 12.40 -1.23
CA THR A 162 14.50 13.64 -1.82
C THR A 162 15.97 13.83 -1.50
N GLU A 163 16.56 14.90 -2.04
CA GLU A 163 17.90 15.33 -1.67
C GLU A 163 17.96 16.09 -0.33
N SER A 164 16.83 16.20 0.39
CA SER A 164 16.73 16.97 1.63
C SER A 164 17.78 16.56 2.68
N ALA A 165 18.15 17.52 3.53
CA ALA A 165 19.05 17.26 4.66
C ALA A 165 18.46 16.26 5.66
N MET A 166 17.13 16.18 5.74
CA MET A 166 16.44 15.20 6.58
C MET A 166 16.71 13.77 6.09
N ASP A 167 16.56 13.53 4.79
CA ASP A 167 16.85 12.22 4.19
C ASP A 167 18.33 11.86 4.29
N ALA A 168 19.23 12.85 4.18
CA ALA A 168 20.66 12.65 4.42
C ALA A 168 20.94 12.19 5.86
N ALA A 169 20.32 12.85 6.84
CA ALA A 169 20.49 12.51 8.25
C ALA A 169 20.01 11.09 8.57
N LEU A 170 18.99 10.56 7.88
CA LEU A 170 18.50 9.18 8.10
C LEU A 170 19.57 8.13 7.79
N VAL A 171 20.38 8.34 6.76
CA VAL A 171 21.48 7.42 6.38
C VAL A 171 22.67 7.56 7.32
N GLU A 172 22.99 8.80 7.72
CA GLU A 172 24.13 9.07 8.62
C GLU A 172 23.87 8.61 10.05
N THR A 173 22.61 8.63 10.47
CA THR A 173 22.19 8.03 11.73
C THR A 173 22.31 6.52 11.54
N LYS A 174 23.48 5.95 11.86
CA LYS A 174 23.59 4.53 12.16
C LYS A 174 22.50 4.25 13.18
N THR A 175 21.45 3.60 12.74
CA THR A 175 20.41 3.07 13.62
C THR A 175 21.14 2.03 14.44
N GLY A 176 21.75 2.42 15.56
CA GLY A 176 22.57 1.56 16.42
C GLY A 176 21.77 0.44 17.10
N GLU A 177 20.50 0.32 16.74
CA GLU A 177 19.61 -0.78 17.05
C GLU A 177 19.62 -1.73 15.85
N ASP A 178 19.90 -3.01 16.07
CA ASP A 178 19.78 -4.04 15.05
C ASP A 178 18.34 -4.04 14.51
N ILE A 179 18.12 -3.40 13.36
CA ILE A 179 16.84 -3.43 12.66
C ILE A 179 16.65 -4.84 12.14
N ALA A 180 15.88 -5.64 12.89
CA ALA A 180 15.56 -7.03 12.56
C ALA A 180 14.35 -7.12 11.61
N SER A 181 14.23 -6.20 10.65
CA SER A 181 13.14 -6.22 9.67
C SER A 181 13.30 -7.42 8.75
N ARG A 182 12.22 -8.17 8.54
CA ARG A 182 12.16 -9.32 7.62
C ARG A 182 11.58 -8.95 6.25
N LEU A 183 11.64 -7.67 5.88
CA LEU A 183 11.03 -7.19 4.65
C LEU A 183 11.72 -7.84 3.47
N THR A 184 10.93 -8.52 2.63
CA THR A 184 11.41 -9.20 1.42
C THR A 184 10.93 -8.55 0.14
N GLY A 185 9.80 -7.83 0.18
CA GLY A 185 9.24 -7.15 -0.99
C GLY A 185 8.80 -5.72 -0.67
N LEU A 186 9.14 -4.80 -1.56
CA LEU A 186 8.81 -3.39 -1.45
C LEU A 186 8.23 -2.89 -2.77
N ASP A 187 7.06 -2.28 -2.73
CA ASP A 187 6.43 -1.63 -3.87
C ASP A 187 6.63 -0.11 -3.78
N LEU A 188 7.34 0.41 -4.79
CA LEU A 188 7.67 1.83 -4.96
C LEU A 188 7.03 2.41 -6.22
N CYS A 189 5.97 1.79 -6.75
CA CYS A 189 5.38 2.10 -8.04
C CYS A 189 4.87 3.53 -8.19
N THR A 190 4.59 4.23 -7.10
CA THR A 190 4.13 5.63 -7.06
C THR A 190 5.05 6.52 -6.24
N SER A 191 6.20 6.01 -5.80
CA SER A 191 7.21 6.74 -5.03
C SER A 191 8.04 7.67 -5.92
N ILE A 192 8.46 8.80 -5.35
CA ILE A 192 9.38 9.75 -5.99
C ILE A 192 10.76 9.51 -5.40
N ILE A 193 11.77 9.28 -6.25
CA ILE A 193 13.13 8.94 -5.84
C ILE A 193 14.08 9.87 -6.58
N ASP A 194 14.52 10.94 -5.93
CA ASP A 194 15.39 11.94 -6.55
C ASP A 194 16.88 11.55 -6.45
N ASN A 195 17.24 10.80 -5.40
CA ASN A 195 18.63 10.38 -5.14
C ASN A 195 18.73 8.87 -4.93
N VAL A 196 19.00 8.14 -6.02
CA VAL A 196 19.04 6.67 -6.04
C VAL A 196 20.11 6.10 -5.10
N PRO A 197 21.39 6.51 -5.14
CA PRO A 197 22.42 5.91 -4.28
C PRO A 197 22.11 6.08 -2.79
N ARG A 198 21.59 7.24 -2.39
CA ARG A 198 21.21 7.49 -1.01
C ARG A 198 19.99 6.66 -0.60
N CYS A 199 18.99 6.53 -1.48
CA CYS A 199 17.84 5.67 -1.25
C CYS A 199 18.28 4.20 -1.09
N ALA A 200 19.19 3.71 -1.94
CA ALA A 200 19.74 2.37 -1.86
C ALA A 200 20.48 2.11 -0.54
N ALA A 201 21.30 3.07 -0.10
CA ALA A 201 21.99 3.00 1.19
C ALA A 201 21.00 2.90 2.35
N LEU A 202 19.94 3.72 2.37
CA LEU A 202 18.90 3.66 3.40
C LEU A 202 18.18 2.31 3.37
N LEU A 203 17.72 1.86 2.21
CA LEU A 203 16.98 0.60 2.09
C LEU A 203 17.83 -0.61 2.48
N THR A 204 19.12 -0.61 2.14
CA THR A 204 20.07 -1.66 2.57
C THR A 204 20.22 -1.69 4.10
N GLN A 205 20.27 -0.52 4.74
CA GLN A 205 20.35 -0.40 6.20
C GLN A 205 19.05 -0.85 6.88
N LEU A 206 17.89 -0.46 6.37
CA LEU A 206 16.60 -0.77 6.97
C LEU A 206 16.14 -2.21 6.70
N PHE A 207 16.43 -2.72 5.51
CA PHE A 207 15.86 -3.96 4.97
C PHE A 207 16.94 -4.85 4.34
N PRO A 208 17.86 -5.41 5.15
CA PRO A 208 18.97 -6.22 4.64
C PRO A 208 18.54 -7.52 3.93
N TYR A 209 17.28 -7.93 4.08
CA TYR A 209 16.70 -9.10 3.42
C TYR A 209 15.78 -8.75 2.25
N LEU A 210 15.77 -7.49 1.81
CA LEU A 210 14.96 -7.07 0.68
C LEU A 210 15.40 -7.85 -0.57
N ALA A 211 14.47 -8.58 -1.17
CA ALA A 211 14.73 -9.49 -2.28
C ALA A 211 14.07 -9.01 -3.58
N THR A 212 12.92 -8.34 -3.46
CA THR A 212 12.16 -7.84 -4.59
C THR A 212 11.77 -6.37 -4.42
N ILE A 213 11.82 -5.65 -5.53
CA ILE A 213 11.15 -4.35 -5.66
C ILE A 213 10.10 -4.47 -6.76
N ASP A 214 8.87 -4.12 -6.42
CA ASP A 214 7.82 -3.95 -7.41
C ASP A 214 7.88 -2.55 -8.00
N CYS A 215 7.88 -2.54 -9.32
CA CYS A 215 7.86 -1.38 -10.18
C CYS A 215 6.89 -1.64 -11.32
N ALA A 216 5.66 -2.05 -10.98
CA ALA A 216 4.49 -1.95 -11.82
C ALA A 216 4.20 -0.47 -12.16
N PRO A 217 4.77 0.01 -13.27
CA PRO A 217 3.90 0.70 -14.20
C PRO A 217 4.22 0.31 -15.66
N MET A 218 4.31 -0.98 -16.03
CA MET A 218 4.68 -1.31 -17.43
C MET A 218 4.05 -2.54 -18.10
N ALA A 219 3.27 -3.39 -17.43
CA ALA A 219 2.73 -4.58 -18.11
C ALA A 219 1.55 -4.30 -19.06
N PHE A 220 1.00 -3.08 -19.08
CA PHE A 220 -0.24 -2.74 -19.82
C PHE A 220 -0.13 -1.56 -20.77
N TRP A 221 1.06 -1.00 -20.98
CA TRP A 221 1.18 0.09 -21.93
C TRP A 221 1.28 -0.54 -23.31
N SER A 222 0.18 -0.49 -24.06
CA SER A 222 0.28 -0.66 -25.51
C SER A 222 1.30 0.36 -26.04
N ARG A 223 1.95 0.05 -27.16
CA ARG A 223 2.86 0.99 -27.85
C ARG A 223 2.20 2.37 -28.04
N GLU A 224 0.88 2.36 -28.24
CA GLU A 224 0.01 3.52 -28.37
C GLU A 224 -0.13 4.36 -27.07
N MET A 225 -0.14 3.73 -25.88
CA MET A 225 -0.08 4.44 -24.60
C MET A 225 1.28 5.05 -24.34
N TYR A 226 2.37 4.37 -24.73
CA TYR A 226 3.73 4.92 -24.66
C TYR A 226 3.86 6.18 -25.52
N ASP A 227 3.33 6.14 -26.75
CA ASP A 227 3.34 7.28 -27.67
C ASP A 227 2.46 8.46 -27.18
N ARG A 228 1.33 8.19 -26.52
CA ARG A 228 0.51 9.24 -25.86
C ARG A 228 1.18 9.84 -24.63
N LEU A 229 1.96 9.05 -23.89
CA LEU A 229 2.66 9.51 -22.69
C LEU A 229 3.90 10.33 -23.02
N GLN A 230 4.41 10.30 -24.26
CA GLN A 230 5.37 11.29 -24.76
C GLN A 230 4.77 12.69 -24.94
N GLN A 231 3.44 12.84 -24.90
CA GLN A 231 2.75 14.13 -25.10
C GLN A 231 2.33 14.81 -23.78
N ILE A 232 2.35 14.11 -22.65
CA ILE A 232 1.98 14.63 -21.32
C ILE A 232 3.19 14.50 -20.39
N ASP A 233 3.83 15.63 -20.05
CA ASP A 233 4.94 15.77 -19.07
C ASP A 233 5.79 14.50 -18.89
N SER A 234 6.29 14.01 -20.03
CA SER A 234 6.82 12.65 -20.19
C SER A 234 8.13 12.42 -19.45
N THR A 235 8.75 13.50 -18.99
CA THR A 235 10.07 13.56 -18.37
C THR A 235 10.03 13.05 -16.93
N THR A 236 9.05 13.49 -16.12
CA THR A 236 9.01 13.16 -14.69
C THR A 236 8.77 11.67 -14.43
N GLU A 237 7.89 11.04 -15.20
CA GLU A 237 7.66 9.60 -15.01
C GLU A 237 8.73 8.74 -15.64
N ALA A 238 9.20 9.07 -16.84
CA ALA A 238 10.31 8.35 -17.42
C ALA A 238 11.52 8.39 -16.46
N ALA A 239 11.78 9.56 -15.86
CA ALA A 239 12.78 9.71 -14.81
C ALA A 239 12.45 8.86 -13.58
N ARG A 240 11.21 8.86 -13.09
CA ARG A 240 10.80 8.04 -11.94
C ARG A 240 11.00 6.54 -12.19
N VAL A 241 10.53 6.02 -13.33
CA VAL A 241 10.71 4.61 -13.71
C VAL A 241 12.18 4.29 -13.84
N GLN A 242 12.94 5.16 -14.53
CA GLN A 242 14.39 5.00 -14.66
C GLN A 242 15.08 4.98 -13.28
N ASN A 243 14.68 5.85 -12.35
CA ASN A 243 15.24 5.92 -11.00
C ASN A 243 14.93 4.64 -10.20
N VAL A 244 13.73 4.07 -10.35
CA VAL A 244 13.40 2.79 -9.73
C VAL A 244 14.20 1.63 -10.36
N GLU A 245 14.39 1.60 -11.68
CA GLU A 245 15.24 0.58 -12.34
C GLU A 245 16.71 0.71 -11.89
N MET A 246 17.23 1.94 -11.79
CA MET A 246 18.57 2.19 -11.25
C MET A 246 18.66 1.74 -9.80
N LEU A 247 17.63 1.98 -8.98
CA LEU A 247 17.58 1.53 -7.60
C LEU A 247 17.59 0.00 -7.48
N ILE A 248 16.83 -0.71 -8.33
CA ILE A 248 16.84 -2.17 -8.40
C ILE A 248 18.25 -2.68 -8.70
N SER A 249 18.91 -2.06 -9.69
CA SER A 249 20.29 -2.39 -10.06
C SER A 249 21.28 -2.13 -8.92
N GLU A 250 21.18 -0.97 -8.24
CA GLU A 250 22.07 -0.57 -7.15
C GLU A 250 21.94 -1.50 -5.94
N LEU A 251 20.72 -1.95 -5.63
CA LEU A 251 20.45 -2.88 -4.52
C LEU A 251 20.76 -4.34 -4.88
N GLY A 252 20.92 -4.68 -6.16
CA GLY A 252 21.10 -6.06 -6.62
C GLY A 252 19.88 -6.95 -6.37
N VAL A 253 18.68 -6.37 -6.27
CA VAL A 253 17.42 -7.08 -6.00
C VAL A 253 16.70 -7.45 -7.30
N GLN A 254 15.74 -8.36 -7.20
CA GLN A 254 14.94 -8.74 -8.38
C GLN A 254 13.83 -7.72 -8.63
N ARG A 255 13.66 -7.35 -9.89
CA ARG A 255 12.43 -6.72 -10.35
C ARG A 255 11.28 -7.71 -10.23
N GLU A 256 10.24 -7.36 -9.50
CA GLU A 256 9.01 -8.16 -9.45
C GLU A 256 8.15 -7.86 -10.68
N GLY A 257 8.41 -8.57 -11.78
CA GLY A 257 7.56 -8.50 -12.97
C GLY A 257 6.29 -9.31 -12.75
N ARG A 258 5.15 -8.63 -12.51
CA ARG A 258 3.77 -9.16 -12.50
C ARG A 258 3.27 -9.82 -11.21
N MET A 259 2.30 -9.13 -10.63
CA MET A 259 1.04 -9.63 -10.06
C MET A 259 0.15 -10.47 -11.03
N ALA A 260 0.69 -11.00 -12.16
CA ALA A 260 -0.02 -11.81 -13.15
C ALA A 260 0.26 -13.31 -13.05
N THR A 261 1.14 -13.73 -12.15
CA THR A 261 1.26 -15.14 -11.71
C THR A 261 1.17 -15.30 -10.20
N VAL A 262 1.15 -14.18 -9.47
CA VAL A 262 0.78 -14.14 -8.07
C VAL A 262 -0.62 -13.57 -8.02
N PRO A 263 -1.63 -14.36 -7.63
CA PRO A 263 -2.98 -13.85 -7.55
C PRO A 263 -2.91 -12.66 -6.59
N SER A 264 -3.63 -11.59 -6.95
CA SER A 264 -3.60 -10.18 -6.48
C SER A 264 -3.05 -9.90 -5.06
N ALA A 265 -2.77 -8.65 -4.67
CA ALA A 265 -2.57 -8.32 -3.25
C ALA A 265 -3.61 -9.03 -2.35
N ARG A 266 -4.84 -9.10 -2.84
CA ARG A 266 -5.93 -9.96 -2.38
C ARG A 266 -5.59 -11.45 -2.27
N ALA A 267 -4.97 -12.09 -3.26
CA ALA A 267 -4.62 -13.50 -3.11
C ALA A 267 -3.29 -13.82 -2.40
N ARG A 268 -2.40 -12.85 -2.18
CA ARG A 268 -1.34 -12.98 -1.16
C ARG A 268 -1.96 -12.91 0.24
N LEU A 269 -2.86 -11.95 0.46
CA LEU A 269 -3.70 -11.88 1.66
C LEU A 269 -4.52 -13.16 1.86
N GLU A 270 -4.99 -13.81 0.79
CA GLU A 270 -5.70 -15.10 0.82
C GLU A 270 -4.78 -16.32 0.97
N ARG A 271 -3.56 -16.31 0.39
CA ARG A 271 -2.58 -17.42 0.48
C ARG A 271 -1.90 -17.51 1.83
N THR A 272 -1.54 -16.39 2.46
CA THR A 272 -1.06 -16.39 3.85
C THR A 272 -2.19 -16.68 4.84
N SER A 273 -3.46 -16.52 4.42
CA SER A 273 -4.63 -16.78 5.26
C SER A 273 -5.35 -18.12 5.02
N GLY A 274 -5.07 -18.84 3.94
CA GLY A 274 -5.74 -20.11 3.60
C GLY A 274 -7.22 -19.96 3.24
N VAL A 275 -7.66 -18.81 2.73
CA VAL A 275 -9.07 -18.52 2.44
C VAL A 275 -9.29 -18.38 0.93
N GLN A 276 -10.30 -19.04 0.36
CA GLN A 276 -10.79 -18.69 -0.97
C GLN A 276 -11.48 -17.32 -0.94
N GLY A 277 -10.94 -16.35 -1.68
CA GLY A 277 -11.57 -15.05 -1.85
C GLY A 277 -13.01 -15.14 -2.31
N VAL A 278 -13.92 -14.45 -1.62
CA VAL A 278 -15.31 -14.33 -2.07
C VAL A 278 -15.41 -13.06 -2.93
N GLN A 279 -15.59 -13.21 -4.24
CA GLN A 279 -15.86 -12.08 -5.16
C GLN A 279 -17.34 -11.70 -5.00
N LEU A 280 -17.64 -10.42 -4.76
CA LEU A 280 -19.00 -9.88 -4.79
C LEU A 280 -19.40 -9.56 -6.24
#